data_AF-A0A6P1UDC3-F1
#
_entry.id   AF-A0A6P1UDC3-F1
#
_cell.length_a   1.000
_cell.length_b   1.000
_cell.length_c   1.000
_cell.angle_alpha   90.00
_cell.angle_beta   90.00
_cell.angle_gamma   90.00
#
_symmetry.space_group_name_H-M   'P 1'
#
loop_
_entity.id
_entity.type
_entity.pdbx_description
1 polymer ?
#
loop_
_entity_poly.entity_id
_entity_poly.type
_entity_poly.pdbx_seq_one_letter_code
_entity_poly.pdbx_strand_id
1 'polypeptide(L)' 'MDTEPTDEELLPKPEMPFCCDSGCDTCVMDDYAEQMRQWRFDVAKIRAERAAAQAAQKEGAT' A
#
# COMPACT_ATOMS: atom_id res chain seq x y z
N MET A 1 -23.85 2.66 -3.17
CA MET A 1 -22.62 3.46 -3.36
C MET A 1 -21.49 2.51 -3.07
N ASP A 2 -20.99 1.84 -4.11
CA ASP A 2 -19.81 0.98 -4.05
C ASP A 2 -18.60 1.88 -3.81
N THR A 3 -18.22 2.07 -2.55
CA THR A 3 -17.00 2.79 -2.22
C THR A 3 -15.84 1.81 -2.42
N GLU A 4 -14.96 2.10 -3.38
CA GLU A 4 -13.71 1.37 -3.51
C GLU A 4 -12.89 1.50 -2.21
N PRO A 5 -12.29 0.40 -1.72
CA PRO A 5 -11.46 0.45 -0.52
C PRO A 5 -10.24 1.35 -0.76
N THR A 6 -9.99 2.21 0.21
CA THR A 6 -8.79 3.06 0.27
C THR A 6 -7.54 2.21 0.45
N ASP A 7 -6.37 2.75 0.12
CA ASP A 7 -5.09 2.03 0.22
C ASP A 7 -4.80 1.57 1.66
N GLU A 8 -5.15 2.40 2.64
CA GLU A 8 -5.00 2.09 4.06
C GLU A 8 -5.96 1.01 4.57
N GLU A 9 -7.08 0.78 3.87
CA GLU A 9 -7.97 -0.38 4.12
C GLU A 9 -7.42 -1.68 3.51
N LEU A 10 -6.55 -1.58 2.48
CA LEU A 10 -5.90 -2.75 1.88
C LEU A 10 -4.73 -3.22 2.73
N LEU A 11 -3.84 -2.31 3.09
CA LEU A 11 -2.71 -2.52 3.98
C LEU A 11 -2.43 -1.25 4.77
N PRO A 12 -2.16 -1.33 6.08
CA PRO A 12 -1.82 -0.16 6.86
C PRO A 12 -0.55 0.50 6.31
N LYS A 13 -0.60 1.81 6.08
CA LYS A 13 0.56 2.57 5.62
C LYS A 13 1.62 2.64 6.73
N PRO A 14 2.92 2.49 6.42
CA PRO A 14 3.99 2.74 7.38
C PRO A 14 3.85 4.12 8.04
N GLU A 15 4.01 4.16 9.36
CA GLU A 15 3.99 5.41 10.12
C GLU A 15 5.26 6.22 9.84
N MET A 16 5.10 7.54 9.72
CA MET A 16 6.23 8.43 9.50
C MET A 16 7.10 8.49 10.77
N PRO A 17 8.39 8.14 10.69
CA PRO A 17 9.26 8.22 11.84
C PRO A 17 9.62 9.67 12.18
N PHE A 18 10.06 9.89 13.42
CA PHE A 18 10.64 11.16 13.83
C PHE A 18 12.09 11.28 13.34
N CYS A 19 12.39 12.30 12.53
CA CYS A 19 13.75 12.67 12.12
C CYS A 19 14.17 13.96 12.82
N CYS A 20 15.28 13.94 13.56
CA CYS A 20 15.84 15.14 14.20
C CYS A 20 16.81 15.93 13.31
N ASP A 21 17.08 15.44 12.09
CA ASP A 21 18.07 15.97 11.13
C ASP A 21 19.51 16.14 11.67
N SER A 22 19.83 15.50 12.80
CA SER A 22 21.15 15.59 13.43
C SER A 22 22.19 14.61 12.88
N GLY A 23 21.85 13.85 11.82
CA GLY A 23 22.75 12.86 11.21
C GLY A 23 22.97 11.61 12.05
N CYS A 24 21.92 10.80 12.23
CA CYS A 24 22.02 9.49 12.88
C CYS A 24 22.91 8.51 12.08
N ASP A 25 23.49 7.51 12.76
CA ASP A 25 24.32 6.46 12.12
C ASP A 25 23.57 5.67 11.03
N THR A 26 22.26 5.46 11.22
CA THR A 26 21.35 4.94 10.20
C THR A 26 20.24 5.97 9.96
N CYS A 27 20.04 6.38 8.71
CA CYS A 27 19.01 7.32 8.34
C CYS A 27 17.63 6.66 8.46
N VAL A 28 16.82 7.08 9.45
CA VAL A 28 15.46 6.57 9.63
C VAL A 28 14.54 6.88 8.44
N MET A 29 14.86 7.94 7.69
CA MET A 29 14.13 8.31 6.47
C MET A 29 14.43 7.38 5.30
N ASP A 30 15.64 6.81 5.24
CA ASP A 30 15.97 5.82 4.21
C ASP A 30 15.18 4.55 4.44
N ASP A 31 15.18 4.02 5.68
CA ASP A 31 14.39 2.85 6.07
C ASP A 31 12.88 3.08 5.83
N TYR A 32 12.35 4.23 6.22
CA TYR A 32 10.97 4.60 5.92
C TYR A 32 10.67 4.64 4.42
N ALA A 33 11.59 5.17 3.61
CA ALA A 33 11.43 5.18 2.17
C ALA A 33 11.37 3.76 1.61
N GLU A 34 12.17 2.82 2.12
CA GLU A 34 12.12 1.41 1.73
C GLU A 34 10.78 0.76 2.10
N GLN A 35 10.32 0.97 3.33
CA GLN A 35 9.03 0.49 3.81
C GLN A 35 7.89 1.03 2.94
N MET A 36 7.93 2.32 2.59
CA MET A 36 6.94 2.94 1.71
C MET A 36 6.98 2.39 0.28
N ARG A 37 8.17 2.05 -0.26
CA ARG A 37 8.29 1.39 -1.57
C ARG A 37 7.62 0.02 -1.54
N GLN A 38 7.90 -0.79 -0.52
CA GLN A 38 7.32 -2.12 -0.35
C GLN A 38 5.80 -2.05 -0.20
N TRP A 39 5.31 -1.16 0.68
CA TRP A 39 3.88 -0.97 0.89
C TRP A 39 3.13 -0.62 -0.40
N ARG A 40 3.67 0.31 -1.21
CA ARG A 40 3.06 0.68 -2.51
C ARG A 40 3.00 -0.49 -3.48
N PHE A 41 4.05 -1.32 -3.51
CA PHE A 41 4.09 -2.52 -4.35
C PHE A 41 3.00 -3.52 -3.95
N ASP A 42 2.88 -3.81 -2.65
CA ASP A 42 1.91 -4.78 -2.15
C ASP A 42 0.46 -4.31 -2.35
N VAL A 43 0.20 -3.03 -2.09
CA VAL A 43 -1.11 -2.40 -2.35
C VAL A 43 -1.48 -2.50 -3.84
N ALA A 44 -0.55 -2.21 -4.75
CA ALA A 44 -0.80 -2.30 -6.19
C ALA A 44 -1.12 -3.74 -6.63
N LYS A 45 -0.41 -4.73 -6.05
CA LYS A 45 -0.69 -6.15 -6.30
C LYS A 45 -2.10 -6.54 -5.86
N ILE A 46 -2.50 -6.18 -4.64
CA ILE A 46 -3.83 -6.49 -4.10
C ILE A 46 -4.93 -5.84 -4.97
N ARG A 47 -4.73 -4.59 -5.41
CA ARG A 47 -5.66 -3.92 -6.32
C ARG A 47 -5.83 -4.67 -7.63
N ALA A 48 -4.73 -5.11 -8.25
CA ALA A 48 -4.79 -5.87 -9.50
C ALA A 48 -5.53 -7.21 -9.34
N GLU A 49 -5.25 -7.95 -8.26
CA GLU A 49 -5.93 -9.21 -7.94
C GLU A 49 -7.43 -9.01 -7.72
N ARG A 50 -7.83 -7.96 -6.98
CA ARG A 50 -9.25 -7.63 -6.74
C ARG A 50 -9.96 -7.18 -8.01
N ALA A 51 -9.30 -6.41 -8.87
CA ALA A 51 -9.88 -5.99 -10.14
C ALA A 51 -10.13 -7.20 -11.06
N ALA A 52 -9.17 -8.13 -11.14
CA ALA A 52 -9.31 -9.37 -11.90
C ALA A 52 -10.45 -10.25 -11.35
N ALA A 53 -10.54 -10.42 -10.03
CA ALA A 53 -11.61 -11.17 -9.40
C ALA A 53 -12.99 -10.54 -9.67
N GLN A 54 -13.11 -9.22 -9.56
CA GLN A 54 -14.37 -8.51 -9.85
C GLN A 54 -14.80 -8.65 -11.32
N ALA A 55 -13.86 -8.66 -12.26
CA ALA A 55 -14.16 -8.90 -13.67
C ALA A 55 -14.73 -10.31 -13.88
N ALA A 56 -14.05 -11.34 -13.37
CA ALA A 56 -14.51 -12.73 -13.47
C ALA A 56 -15.89 -12.96 -12.84
N GLN A 57 -16.16 -12.32 -11.70
CA GLN A 57 -17.46 -12.41 -11.01
C GLN A 57 -18.59 -11.76 -11.83
N LYS A 58 -18.31 -10.67 -12.57
CA LYS A 58 -19.30 -10.03 -13.44
C LYS A 58 -19.61 -10.87 -14.68
N GLU A 59 -18.64 -11.62 -15.19
CA GLU A 59 -18.79 -12.46 -16.39
C GLU A 59 -19.50 -13.79 -16.12
N GLY A 60 -19.38 -14.35 -14.91
CA GLY A 60 -20.07 -15.60 -14.52
C GLY A 60 -21.51 -15.42 -14.02
N ALA A 61 -22.00 -14.19 -13.88
CA ALA A 61 -23.34 -13.86 -13.35
C ALA A 61 -24.41 -13.66 -14.44
N THR A 62 -24.22 -14.24 -15.63
CA THR A 62 -25.19 -14.26 -16.76
C THR A 62 -25.78 -15.66 -16.95
#